data_AF-A0AA39JFW4-F1
#
_entry.id   AF-A0AA39JFW4-F1
#
_cell.length_a   1.000
_cell.length_b   1.000
_cell.length_c   1.000
_cell.angle_alpha   90.00
_cell.angle_beta   90.00
_cell.angle_gamma   90.00
#
_symmetry.space_group_name_H-M   'P 1'
#
loop_
_entity.id
_entity.type
_entity.pdbx_description
1 polymer ?
#
loop_
_entity_poly.entity_id
_entity_poly.type
_entity_poly.pdbx_seq_one_letter_code
_entity_poly.pdbx_strand_id
1 'polypeptide(L)'
;MDTYFKICQAKEEIKRLNIEIQRVITYMHIEDTYLRRREGAIAETEPALAFQISRYRQDRERFYAAHMHRFYALSKDAGFTGSVEVGVAAARLSGFGLEDRDGNDMSIDHEYAVVSRISDADSDDSDYEDGEDAVHEQVQAIMQVSEDTTRE
;
A
#
# COMPACT_ATOMS: atom_id res chain seq x y z
N MET A 1 5.60 -6.03 -36.28
CA MET A 1 4.47 -6.80 -35.72
C MET A 1 4.62 -6.82 -34.21
N ASP A 2 4.14 -5.79 -33.52
CA ASP A 2 4.39 -5.61 -32.08
C ASP A 2 3.43 -4.58 -31.43
N THR A 3 2.85 -3.69 -32.24
CA THR A 3 1.88 -2.67 -31.80
C THR A 3 0.59 -3.26 -31.25
N TYR A 4 0.10 -4.37 -31.85
CA TYR A 4 -1.11 -5.04 -31.40
C TYR A 4 -0.98 -5.58 -29.97
N PHE A 5 0.09 -6.31 -29.66
CA PHE A 5 0.33 -6.87 -28.32
C PHE A 5 0.55 -5.76 -27.28
N LYS A 6 1.28 -4.70 -27.63
CA LYS A 6 1.44 -3.52 -26.77
C LYS A 6 0.11 -2.87 -26.40
N ILE A 7 -0.82 -2.77 -27.36
CA ILE A 7 -2.16 -2.23 -27.11
C ILE A 7 -2.97 -3.17 -26.19
N CYS A 8 -2.89 -4.49 -26.39
CA CYS A 8 -3.56 -5.45 -25.52
C CYS A 8 -3.03 -5.38 -24.09
N GLN A 9 -1.70 -5.39 -23.92
CA GLN A 9 -1.04 -5.30 -22.63
C GLN A 9 -1.39 -3.98 -21.91
N ALA A 10 -1.42 -2.86 -22.63
CA ALA A 10 -1.81 -1.58 -22.04
C ALA A 10 -3.24 -1.61 -21.47
N LYS A 11 -4.17 -2.29 -22.14
CA LYS A 11 -5.56 -2.42 -21.65
C LYS A 11 -5.65 -3.28 -20.38
N GLU A 12 -4.86 -4.34 -20.30
CA GLU A 12 -4.80 -5.19 -19.11
C GLU A 12 -4.16 -4.45 -17.94
N GLU A 13 -3.05 -3.75 -18.19
CA GLU A 13 -2.35 -2.99 -17.16
C GLU A 13 -3.22 -1.85 -16.61
N ILE A 14 -4.02 -1.17 -17.44
CA ILE A 14 -4.99 -0.18 -16.95
C ILE A 14 -5.97 -0.80 -15.93
N LYS A 15 -6.51 -1.99 -16.22
CA LYS A 15 -7.44 -2.68 -15.30
C LYS A 15 -6.76 -3.03 -13.99
N ARG A 16 -5.53 -3.56 -14.04
CA ARG A 16 -4.73 -3.90 -12.86
C ARG A 16 -4.40 -2.66 -12.03
N LEU A 17 -3.96 -1.58 -12.68
CA LEU A 17 -3.63 -0.33 -12.00
C LEU A 17 -4.84 0.30 -11.31
N ASN A 18 -6.03 0.22 -11.89
CA ASN A 18 -7.26 0.70 -11.24
C ASN A 18 -7.51 -0.01 -9.89
N ILE A 19 -7.28 -1.32 -9.82
CA ILE A 19 -7.40 -2.10 -8.59
C ILE A 19 -6.31 -1.69 -7.59
N GLU A 20 -5.08 -1.51 -8.08
CA GLU A 20 -3.94 -1.18 -7.22
C GLU A 20 -4.06 0.23 -6.63
N ILE A 21 -4.56 1.22 -7.38
CA ILE A 21 -4.84 2.56 -6.87
C ILE A 21 -5.78 2.49 -5.66
N GLN A 22 -6.89 1.74 -5.79
CA GLN A 22 -7.84 1.57 -4.70
C GLN A 22 -7.22 0.85 -3.49
N ARG A 23 -6.38 -0.17 -3.72
CA ARG A 23 -5.66 -0.88 -2.65
C ARG A 23 -4.69 0.04 -1.90
N VAL A 24 -3.93 0.86 -2.62
CA VAL A 24 -3.00 1.81 -2.02
C VAL A 24 -3.75 2.83 -1.18
N ILE A 25 -4.88 3.38 -1.67
CA ILE A 25 -5.72 4.30 -0.89
C ILE A 25 -6.25 3.65 0.38
N THR A 26 -6.71 2.40 0.26
CA THR A 26 -7.18 1.61 1.40
C THR A 26 -6.07 1.39 2.43
N TYR A 27 -4.87 1.02 1.98
CA TYR A 27 -3.71 0.84 2.85
C TYR A 27 -3.33 2.14 3.58
N MET A 28 -3.27 3.28 2.88
CA MET A 28 -2.95 4.57 3.50
C MET A 28 -3.96 4.93 4.60
N HIS A 29 -5.25 4.65 4.37
CA HIS A 29 -6.29 4.90 5.36
C HIS A 29 -6.17 3.98 6.59
N ILE A 30 -5.93 2.69 6.38
CA ILE A 30 -5.74 1.72 7.47
C ILE A 30 -4.48 2.05 8.28
N GLU A 31 -3.37 2.38 7.61
CA GLU A 31 -2.13 2.72 8.30
C GLU A 31 -2.29 4.01 9.13
N ASP A 32 -2.90 5.07 8.60
CA ASP A 32 -3.11 6.31 9.38
C ASP A 32 -4.02 6.09 10.60
N THR A 33 -5.13 5.38 10.42
CA THR A 33 -6.05 5.06 11.53
C THR A 33 -5.40 4.21 12.61
N TYR A 34 -4.61 3.21 12.21
CA TYR A 34 -3.83 2.38 13.13
C TYR A 34 -2.83 3.22 13.93
N LEU A 35 -2.04 4.07 13.26
CA LEU A 35 -1.02 4.88 13.91
C LEU A 35 -1.62 5.87 14.91
N ARG A 36 -2.75 6.52 14.57
CA ARG A 36 -3.46 7.43 15.50
C ARG A 36 -3.96 6.70 16.75
N ARG A 37 -4.56 5.51 16.58
CA ARG A 37 -5.03 4.71 17.72
C ARG A 37 -3.86 4.27 18.61
N ARG A 38 -2.76 3.79 18.01
CA ARG A 38 -1.56 3.39 18.75
C ARG A 38 -0.91 4.57 19.49
N GLU A 39 -0.83 5.72 18.84
CA GLU A 39 -0.35 6.98 19.45
C GLU A 39 -1.18 7.31 20.71
N GLY A 40 -2.52 7.29 20.61
CA GLY A 40 -3.41 7.57 21.74
C GLY A 40 -3.34 6.53 22.86
N ALA A 41 -3.31 5.24 22.53
CA ALA A 41 -3.30 4.16 23.51
C ALA A 41 -1.99 4.09 24.33
N ILE A 42 -0.87 4.51 23.74
CA ILE A 42 0.47 4.41 24.35
C ILE A 42 0.89 5.76 24.98
N ALA A 43 0.23 6.88 24.64
CA ALA A 43 0.58 8.21 25.15
C ALA A 43 0.62 8.29 26.69
N GLU A 44 -0.30 7.58 27.37
CA GLU A 44 -0.37 7.59 28.83
C GLU A 44 0.70 6.71 29.49
N THR A 45 1.05 5.58 28.88
CA THR A 45 2.01 4.62 29.44
C THR A 45 3.46 4.94 29.08
N GLU A 46 3.71 5.31 27.82
CA GLU A 46 5.04 5.51 27.25
C GLU A 46 5.06 6.71 26.30
N PRO A 47 5.13 7.95 26.83
CA PRO A 47 5.03 9.17 26.03
C PRO A 47 6.17 9.32 25.00
N ALA A 48 7.36 8.76 25.29
CA ALA A 48 8.49 8.79 24.35
C ALA A 48 8.22 7.95 23.09
N LEU A 49 7.57 6.78 23.25
CA LEU A 49 7.20 5.92 22.13
C LEU A 49 6.04 6.53 21.34
N ALA A 50 5.04 7.10 22.02
CA ALA A 50 3.96 7.84 21.37
C ALA A 50 4.49 9.01 20.52
N PHE A 51 5.49 9.75 21.01
CA PHE A 51 6.15 10.80 20.24
C PHE A 51 6.85 10.27 18.98
N GLN A 52 7.52 9.11 19.06
CA GLN A 52 8.13 8.47 17.89
C GLN A 52 7.09 8.04 16.85
N ILE A 53 5.97 7.46 17.30
CA ILE A 53 4.83 7.10 16.44
C ILE A 53 4.25 8.35 15.76
N SER A 54 4.09 9.44 16.52
CA SER A 54 3.62 10.73 16.00
C SER A 54 4.51 11.26 14.88
N ARG A 55 5.83 11.20 15.08
CA ARG A 55 6.82 11.64 14.09
C ARG A 55 6.76 10.78 12.82
N TYR A 56 6.70 9.46 12.98
CA TYR A 56 6.54 8.53 11.85
C TYR A 56 5.24 8.80 11.07
N ARG A 57 4.12 9.02 11.78
CA ARG A 57 2.83 9.36 11.16
C ARG A 57 2.90 10.66 10.36
N GLN A 58 3.52 11.71 10.90
CA GLN A 58 3.70 12.99 10.19
C GLN A 58 4.54 12.86 8.93
N ASP A 59 5.58 12.03 8.95
CA ASP A 59 6.40 11.75 7.76
C ASP A 59 5.56 11.03 6.70
N ARG A 60 4.77 10.02 7.11
CA ARG A 60 3.85 9.28 6.22
C ARG A 60 2.75 10.15 5.62
N GLU A 61 2.17 11.06 6.40
CA GLU A 61 1.11 11.96 5.96
C GLU A 61 1.52 12.81 4.75
N ARG A 62 2.80 13.24 4.69
CA ARG A 62 3.34 13.95 3.53
C ARG A 62 3.32 13.11 2.26
N PHE A 63 3.69 11.83 2.38
CA PHE A 63 3.60 10.91 1.26
C PHE A 63 2.16 10.65 0.87
N TYR A 64 1.26 10.45 1.82
CA TYR A 64 -0.16 10.21 1.52
C TYR A 64 -0.79 11.41 0.80
N ALA A 65 -0.52 12.63 1.25
CA ALA A 65 -0.99 13.85 0.60
C ALA A 65 -0.51 13.93 -0.87
N ALA A 66 0.77 13.60 -1.12
CA ALA A 66 1.31 13.57 -2.47
C ALA A 66 0.66 12.49 -3.36
N HIS A 67 0.43 11.29 -2.82
CA HIS A 67 -0.24 10.21 -3.54
C HIS A 67 -1.70 10.56 -3.83
N MET A 68 -2.45 11.04 -2.84
CA MET A 68 -3.84 11.46 -3.01
C MET A 68 -3.96 12.59 -4.05
N HIS A 69 -3.07 13.59 -4.01
CA HIS A 69 -3.06 14.64 -5.03
C HIS A 69 -2.88 14.07 -6.44
N ARG A 70 -1.98 13.09 -6.63
CA ARG A 70 -1.78 12.42 -7.92
C ARG A 70 -2.98 11.59 -8.34
N PHE A 71 -3.57 10.81 -7.43
CA PHE A 71 -4.77 10.02 -7.74
C PHE A 71 -5.97 10.90 -8.10
N TYR A 72 -6.17 12.03 -7.41
CA TYR A 72 -7.19 13.01 -7.76
C TYR A 72 -6.92 13.75 -9.08
N ALA A 73 -5.65 13.93 -9.45
CA ALA A 73 -5.32 14.46 -10.77
C ALA A 73 -5.65 13.42 -11.86
N LEU A 74 -5.27 12.16 -11.65
CA LEU A 74 -5.58 11.05 -12.55
C LEU A 74 -7.08 10.83 -12.73
N SER A 75 -7.89 10.97 -11.68
CA SER A 75 -9.34 10.78 -11.80
C SER A 75 -10.06 11.85 -12.61
N LYS A 76 -9.40 12.98 -12.89
CA LYS A 76 -9.93 14.04 -13.77
C LYS A 76 -9.65 13.77 -15.25
N ASP A 77 -8.76 12.82 -15.56
CA ASP A 77 -8.46 12.49 -16.95
C ASP A 77 -9.61 11.69 -17.57
N ALA A 78 -9.98 12.02 -18.80
CA ALA A 78 -11.13 11.43 -19.51
C ALA A 78 -11.00 9.91 -19.77
N GLY A 79 -9.81 9.33 -19.59
CA GLY A 79 -9.53 7.90 -19.74
C GLY A 79 -9.52 7.10 -18.43
N PHE A 80 -9.70 7.76 -17.28
CA PHE A 80 -9.71 7.07 -16.00
C PHE A 80 -11.00 6.29 -15.79
N THR A 81 -10.84 5.03 -15.39
CA THR A 81 -11.96 4.08 -15.19
C THR A 81 -11.92 3.41 -13.80
N GLY A 82 -10.95 3.80 -12.96
CA GLY A 82 -10.81 3.29 -11.61
C GLY A 82 -11.63 4.08 -10.58
N SER A 83 -11.33 3.84 -9.31
CA SER A 83 -11.89 4.59 -8.18
C SER A 83 -10.79 5.17 -7.31
N VAL A 84 -11.05 6.36 -6.75
CA VAL A 84 -10.19 7.04 -5.75
C VAL A 84 -10.82 6.94 -4.35
N GLU A 85 -11.88 6.15 -4.21
CA GLU A 85 -12.52 5.91 -2.92
C GLU A 85 -11.77 4.85 -2.12
N VAL A 86 -11.90 4.93 -0.80
CA VAL A 86 -11.38 3.91 0.12
C VAL A 86 -12.13 2.61 -0.13
N GLY A 87 -11.40 1.53 -0.39
CA GLY A 87 -11.97 0.20 -0.60
C GLY A 87 -12.26 -0.53 0.71
N VAL A 88 -12.86 -1.72 0.60
CA VAL A 88 -13.05 -2.61 1.74
C VAL A 88 -11.79 -3.44 1.94
N ALA A 89 -11.20 -3.35 3.14
CA ALA A 89 -10.07 -4.18 3.52
C ALA A 89 -10.49 -5.66 3.55
N ALA A 90 -9.73 -6.54 2.90
CA ALA A 90 -9.89 -7.97 3.15
C ALA A 90 -9.57 -8.26 4.63
N ALA A 91 -10.32 -9.15 5.28
CA ALA A 91 -10.18 -9.48 6.70
C ALA A 91 -8.74 -9.88 7.11
N ARG A 92 -7.86 -10.25 6.18
CA ARG A 92 -6.43 -10.50 6.46
C ARG A 92 -5.65 -9.24 6.88
N LEU A 93 -6.11 -8.04 6.52
CA LEU A 93 -5.60 -6.76 7.04
C LEU A 93 -6.12 -6.46 8.47
N SER A 94 -7.04 -7.27 9.01
CA SER A 94 -7.42 -7.21 10.44
C SER A 94 -6.22 -7.45 11.38
N GLY A 95 -5.19 -8.15 10.89
CA GLY A 95 -3.91 -8.33 11.60
C GLY A 95 -3.14 -7.03 11.86
N PHE A 96 -3.54 -5.90 11.26
CA PHE A 96 -3.10 -4.57 11.68
C PHE A 96 -3.73 -4.11 13.00
N GLY A 97 -4.41 -4.97 13.75
CA GLY A 97 -4.94 -4.63 15.08
C GLY A 97 -6.08 -3.62 15.00
N LEU A 98 -7.00 -3.82 14.06
CA LEU A 98 -8.30 -3.13 14.06
C LEU A 98 -9.24 -3.65 15.15
N GLU A 99 -8.84 -4.70 15.86
CA GLU A 99 -9.48 -5.19 17.08
C GLU A 99 -9.00 -4.35 18.28
N ASP A 100 -9.93 -3.76 19.03
CA ASP A 100 -9.64 -3.20 20.35
C ASP A 100 -9.25 -4.32 21.33
N ARG A 101 -8.71 -3.96 22.52
CA ARG A 101 -8.33 -4.93 23.58
C ARG A 101 -9.42 -5.95 23.95
N ASP A 102 -10.68 -5.63 23.66
CA ASP A 102 -11.86 -6.46 23.93
C ASP A 102 -12.32 -7.31 22.73
N GLY A 103 -11.58 -7.34 21.62
CA GLY A 103 -11.87 -8.20 20.46
C GLY A 103 -13.09 -7.76 19.64
N ASN A 104 -13.49 -6.49 19.76
CA ASN A 104 -14.61 -5.95 19.02
C ASN A 104 -14.16 -5.55 17.59
N ASP A 105 -14.92 -5.99 16.58
CA ASP A 105 -14.72 -5.61 15.17
C ASP A 105 -15.04 -4.12 14.99
N MET A 106 -14.02 -3.31 14.83
CA MET A 106 -14.14 -1.86 14.69
C MET A 106 -14.38 -1.49 13.24
N SER A 107 -15.60 -1.78 12.76
CA SER A 107 -16.07 -1.27 11.47
C SER A 107 -15.82 0.24 11.41
N ILE A 108 -15.10 0.66 10.38
CA ILE A 108 -14.75 2.05 10.07
C ILE A 108 -16.02 2.90 10.10
N ASP A 109 -16.03 4.00 10.86
CA ASP A 109 -17.13 4.95 10.89
C ASP A 109 -17.46 5.36 9.45
N HIS A 110 -18.66 4.94 9.03
CA HIS A 110 -19.21 5.07 7.70
C HIS A 110 -19.64 6.52 7.43
N GLU A 111 -18.70 7.45 7.48
CA GLU A 111 -18.88 8.76 6.88
C GLU A 111 -18.10 8.73 5.56
N TYR A 112 -18.84 8.68 4.44
CA TYR A 112 -18.40 8.59 3.04
C TYR A 112 -18.11 7.19 2.46
N ALA A 113 -19.15 6.43 2.11
CA ALA A 113 -19.40 5.96 0.73
C ALA A 113 -20.51 4.90 0.67
N VAL A 114 -21.56 5.21 -0.11
CA VAL A 114 -22.74 4.38 -0.35
C VAL A 114 -22.46 3.30 -1.40
N VAL A 115 -22.74 2.05 -1.03
CA VAL A 115 -23.20 0.87 -1.80
C VAL A 115 -22.90 0.79 -3.31
N SER A 116 -22.18 -0.27 -3.70
CA SER A 116 -22.60 -1.14 -4.81
C SER A 116 -22.05 -2.56 -4.61
N ARG A 117 -22.95 -3.50 -4.35
CA ARG A 117 -22.66 -4.93 -4.33
C ARG A 117 -22.39 -5.39 -5.76
N ILE A 118 -21.22 -5.94 -6.02
CA ILE A 118 -21.05 -6.87 -7.14
C ILE A 118 -20.50 -8.16 -6.56
N SER A 119 -21.32 -9.20 -6.71
CA SER A 119 -21.06 -10.58 -6.35
C SER A 119 -20.23 -11.28 -7.42
N ASP A 120 -19.64 -12.40 -6.99
CA ASP A 120 -19.19 -13.56 -7.78
C ASP A 120 -17.86 -13.37 -8.53
N ALA A 121 -16.79 -14.01 -8.04
CA ALA A 121 -16.41 -15.40 -8.30
C ALA A 121 -15.55 -15.50 -9.56
N ASP A 122 -14.23 -15.63 -9.38
CA ASP A 122 -13.53 -16.88 -9.68
C ASP A 122 -12.05 -16.72 -9.33
N SER A 123 -11.62 -17.61 -8.44
CA SER A 123 -10.23 -17.84 -8.06
C SER A 123 -9.62 -18.72 -9.15
N ASP A 124 -8.65 -18.21 -9.90
CA ASP A 124 -7.79 -19.06 -10.72
C ASP A 124 -6.34 -18.90 -10.25
N ASP A 125 -5.84 -20.04 -9.78
CA ASP A 125 -4.54 -20.30 -9.19
C ASP A 125 -3.64 -20.81 -10.32
N SER A 126 -2.53 -20.12 -10.60
CA SER A 126 -1.46 -20.74 -11.39
C SER A 126 -0.08 -20.18 -11.03
N ASP A 127 0.84 -21.13 -10.95
CA ASP A 127 2.19 -21.12 -10.37
C ASP A 127 3.12 -19.98 -10.83
N TYR A 128 3.87 -19.46 -9.86
CA TYR A 128 5.07 -18.66 -10.09
C TYR A 128 6.26 -19.61 -10.24
N GLU A 129 6.87 -19.65 -11.43
CA GLU A 129 8.21 -20.22 -11.58
C GLU A 129 9.28 -19.18 -11.21
N ASP A 130 10.12 -19.64 -10.29
CA ASP A 130 11.33 -19.08 -9.71
C ASP A 130 12.38 -18.67 -10.77
N GLY A 131 13.03 -17.55 -10.52
CA GLY A 131 14.00 -16.92 -11.41
C GLY A 131 15.00 -16.05 -10.66
N GLU A 132 15.46 -16.50 -9.50
CA GLU A 132 16.57 -15.87 -8.77
C GLU A 132 17.92 -16.30 -9.32
N ASP A 133 18.45 -15.58 -10.32
CA ASP A 133 19.85 -15.80 -10.75
C ASP A 133 20.62 -14.52 -11.18
N ALA A 134 20.08 -13.32 -10.91
CA ALA A 134 20.73 -12.07 -11.34
C ALA A 134 21.32 -11.20 -10.21
N VAL A 135 21.11 -11.54 -8.94
CA VAL A 135 21.45 -10.64 -7.82
C VAL A 135 22.79 -10.97 -7.15
N HIS A 136 23.37 -12.16 -7.42
CA HIS A 136 24.54 -12.59 -6.67
C HIS A 136 25.86 -11.96 -7.16
N GLU A 137 25.92 -11.48 -8.40
CA GLU A 137 27.15 -10.93 -8.99
C GLU A 137 27.45 -9.49 -8.55
N GLN A 138 26.43 -8.69 -8.20
CA GLN A 138 26.63 -7.30 -7.76
C GLN A 138 27.11 -7.19 -6.30
N VAL A 139 26.80 -8.16 -5.45
CA VAL A 139 27.22 -8.14 -4.04
C VAL A 139 28.72 -8.42 -3.91
N GLN A 140 29.28 -9.25 -4.80
CA GLN A 140 30.69 -9.59 -4.75
C GLN A 140 31.60 -8.43 -5.21
N ALA A 141 31.13 -7.61 -6.16
CA ALA A 141 31.86 -6.43 -6.62
C ALA A 141 31.94 -5.32 -5.55
N ILE A 142 30.89 -5.15 -4.73
CA ILE A 142 30.88 -4.13 -3.66
C ILE A 142 31.84 -4.51 -2.54
N MET A 143 31.99 -5.80 -2.24
CA MET A 143 32.85 -6.28 -1.14
C MET A 143 34.35 -6.10 -1.43
N GLN A 144 34.76 -6.14 -2.71
CA GLN A 144 36.17 -5.95 -3.10
C GLN A 144 36.61 -4.47 -3.09
N VAL A 145 35.69 -3.51 -3.17
CA VAL A 145 36.03 -2.08 -3.15
C VAL A 145 36.31 -1.58 -1.73
N SER A 146 35.76 -2.25 -0.71
CA SER A 146 35.94 -1.85 0.71
C SER A 146 37.27 -2.26 1.33
N GLU A 147 38.03 -3.18 0.72
CA GLU A 147 39.28 -3.67 1.32
C GLU A 147 40.51 -2.80 0.97
N ASP A 148 40.45 -1.97 -0.08
CA ASP A 148 41.61 -1.23 -0.60
C ASP A 148 41.74 0.23 -0.12
N THR A 149 40.90 0.68 0.81
CA THR A 149 40.98 2.06 1.36
C THR A 149 41.68 2.17 2.71
N THR A 150 42.46 1.16 3.12
CA THR A 150 43.23 1.20 4.39
C THR A 150 44.71 0.87 4.27
N ARG A 151 45.36 1.21 3.13
CA ARG A 151 46.82 1.24 3.06
C ARG A 151 47.36 2.51 2.41
N GLU A 152 48.22 3.16 3.21
CA GLU A 152 49.11 4.30 2.99
C GLU A 152 48.57 5.72 3.24
#